data_AF-A0A6I3MY70-F1
#
_entry.id   AF-A0A6I3MY70-F1
#
_cell.length_a   1.000
_cell.length_b   1.000
_cell.length_c   1.000
_cell.angle_alpha   90.00
_cell.angle_beta   90.00
_cell.angle_gamma   90.00
#
_symmetry.space_group_name_H-M   'P 1'
#
loop_
_entity.id
_entity.type
_entity.pdbx_description
1 polymer ?
#
loop_
_entity_poly.entity_id
_entity_poly.type
_entity_poly.pdbx_seq_one_letter_code
_entity_poly.pdbx_strand_id
1 'polypeptide(L)'
;MNLRKEQIKGLTELFGSSYIFVPGNGTASANATDLQNAYNTAKAMTPYGAALSATNRVKIICGAGTYTFGSTFTLNTQYIDVISLTGNADVMINGIAVTANDVFVKGINCGTSAFTIANNLNLLVCEKCIAGDSSFGGQQCNASGTFVDCTAGNNSFGGGWVGIASGTFIRCTAGNRSFAGYNDTGWGNTASGIFIDCTCTGYGSFGGEGTASGTFTNCIAKDIYSFGNNGIASGVFRNCVANGRSFGYNQPAASTGNFYNCINSGGSGFGGSGKFVNCTNTGDFGFNDNISGVRTASGTFTNCASESHSFGSGDADALGSASGTFTGCIATGECSFGSRGTASGTFVNCVGETYAFGGWWANEGTGTTGVFINCKGGDSSFGSHVTAYGTFINCRATNYSFGAYGTASGNFNRCIGGTRSFGGYGGTASGIFIDCIGTDNCFGGTAAPGTFTNCNAGFWSFGAGGTASGTFNNCTVVDNGFGAYGAASGTFNRCTAGTNSFGGATGGTITGKLFFCRLSSGTFTVPTGSGKLTLCIDGNNSIQTT
;
A
#
# COMPACT_ATOMS: atom_id res chain seq x y z
N MET A 1 17.76 49.02 32.80
CA MET A 1 17.85 50.06 31.75
C MET A 1 16.54 50.84 31.75
N ASN A 2 16.47 51.93 32.50
CA ASN A 2 15.27 52.78 32.62
C ASN A 2 15.23 53.75 31.43
N LEU A 3 14.55 53.36 30.36
CA LEU A 3 14.17 54.33 29.32
C LEU A 3 13.11 55.27 29.93
N ARG A 4 13.36 56.57 29.85
CA ARG A 4 12.49 57.61 30.44
C ARG A 4 11.14 57.59 29.73
N LYS A 5 10.04 57.68 30.49
CA LYS A 5 8.65 57.78 29.98
C LYS A 5 8.46 58.84 28.87
N GLU A 6 9.33 59.84 28.79
CA GLU A 6 9.27 60.88 27.75
C GLU A 6 9.81 60.45 26.38
N GLN A 7 10.66 59.41 26.29
CA GLN A 7 11.08 58.83 25.00
C GLN A 7 10.01 57.89 24.41
N ILE A 8 8.96 57.54 25.17
CA ILE A 8 7.84 56.71 24.72
C ILE A 8 6.75 57.56 24.03
N LYS A 9 6.76 58.89 24.20
CA LYS A 9 5.79 59.80 23.57
C LYS A 9 5.95 59.88 22.03
N GLY A 10 7.07 59.41 21.48
CA GLY A 10 7.29 59.26 20.03
C GLY A 10 6.84 57.91 19.45
N LEU A 11 6.49 56.91 20.29
CA LEU A 11 5.97 55.62 19.82
C LEU A 11 4.47 55.68 19.45
N THR A 12 3.73 56.67 19.96
CA THR A 12 2.35 56.97 19.55
C THR A 12 2.25 57.58 18.14
N GLU A 13 3.38 57.77 17.43
CA GLU A 13 3.41 58.33 16.06
C GLU A 13 4.04 57.40 15.02
N LEU A 14 4.05 56.07 15.25
CA LEU A 14 4.30 55.11 14.17
C LEU A 14 3.04 54.96 13.30
N PHE A 15 2.67 56.04 12.60
CA PHE A 15 1.70 56.02 11.52
C PHE A 15 2.42 56.25 10.20
N GLY A 16 2.15 55.40 9.22
CA GLY A 16 2.57 55.61 7.85
C GLY A 16 1.36 55.63 6.92
N SER A 17 1.58 56.07 5.68
CA SER A 17 0.53 56.04 4.65
C SER A 17 0.01 54.62 4.38
N SER A 18 0.79 53.57 4.70
CA SER A 18 0.46 52.16 4.46
C SER A 18 0.40 51.30 5.72
N TYR A 19 0.47 51.86 6.93
CA TYR A 19 0.40 51.07 8.16
C TYR A 19 -0.14 51.85 9.36
N ILE A 20 -0.71 51.10 10.31
CA ILE A 20 -1.18 51.57 11.61
C ILE A 20 -0.55 50.71 12.70
N PHE A 21 0.09 51.31 13.69
CA PHE A 21 0.58 50.60 14.87
C PHE A 21 -0.46 50.63 16.00
N VAL A 22 -0.75 49.47 16.59
CA VAL A 22 -1.62 49.31 17.76
C VAL A 22 -0.78 48.81 18.93
N PRO A 23 -0.57 49.62 19.98
CA PRO A 23 0.20 49.17 21.13
C PRO A 23 -0.58 48.11 21.93
N GLY A 24 0.11 47.06 22.39
CA GLY A 24 -0.48 45.99 23.23
C GLY A 24 -0.30 46.22 24.73
N ASN A 25 -0.12 47.47 25.18
CA ASN A 25 0.30 47.83 26.54
C ASN A 25 -0.85 48.27 27.47
N GLY A 26 -2.09 48.33 26.98
CA GLY A 26 -3.28 48.64 27.76
C GLY A 26 -3.93 47.41 28.40
N THR A 27 -5.14 47.61 28.93
CA THR A 27 -5.98 46.48 29.36
C THR A 27 -6.46 45.69 28.14
N ALA A 28 -6.85 44.42 28.33
CA ALA A 28 -7.25 43.58 27.20
C ALA A 28 -8.41 44.18 26.36
N SER A 29 -9.40 44.80 27.02
CA SER A 29 -10.51 45.48 26.34
C SER A 29 -10.11 46.81 25.70
N ALA A 30 -9.17 47.55 26.29
CA ALA A 30 -8.64 48.76 25.67
C ALA A 30 -7.86 48.43 24.39
N ASN A 31 -6.95 47.45 24.47
CA ASN A 31 -6.19 46.97 23.31
C ASN A 31 -7.12 46.49 22.18
N ALA A 32 -8.18 45.74 22.51
CA ALA A 32 -9.19 45.30 21.53
C ALA A 32 -9.94 46.47 20.89
N THR A 33 -10.30 47.50 21.69
CA THR A 33 -10.93 48.72 21.20
C THR A 33 -10.01 49.47 20.24
N ASP A 34 -8.73 49.60 20.59
CA ASP A 34 -7.72 50.27 19.76
C ASP A 34 -7.49 49.51 18.45
N LEU A 35 -7.43 48.18 18.49
CA LEU A 35 -7.34 47.34 17.29
C LEU A 35 -8.58 47.48 16.39
N GLN A 36 -9.78 47.50 16.98
CA GLN A 36 -11.02 47.71 16.22
C GLN A 36 -11.06 49.09 15.55
N ASN A 37 -10.60 50.13 16.25
CA ASN A 37 -10.51 51.48 15.72
C ASN A 37 -9.49 51.56 14.58
N ALA A 38 -8.30 50.99 14.75
CA ALA A 38 -7.29 50.90 13.71
C ALA A 38 -7.82 50.18 12.46
N TYR A 39 -8.57 49.09 12.64
CA TYR A 39 -9.21 48.39 11.53
C TYR A 39 -10.26 49.24 10.81
N ASN A 40 -11.08 50.00 11.54
CA ASN A 40 -12.04 50.92 10.95
C ASN A 40 -11.36 52.07 10.19
N THR A 41 -10.24 52.60 10.71
CA THR A 41 -9.42 53.59 10.00
C THR A 41 -8.81 53.01 8.73
N ALA A 42 -8.24 51.81 8.79
CA ALA A 42 -7.62 51.14 7.65
C ALA A 42 -8.58 50.97 6.47
N LYS A 43 -9.88 50.75 6.72
CA LYS A 43 -10.92 50.66 5.67
C LYS A 43 -11.07 51.93 4.83
N ALA A 44 -10.74 53.08 5.38
CA ALA A 44 -10.85 54.38 4.72
C ALA A 44 -9.51 54.89 4.18
N MET A 45 -8.40 54.19 4.43
CA MET A 45 -7.08 54.63 4.01
C MET A 45 -6.89 54.52 2.50
N THR A 46 -6.14 55.46 1.96
CA THR A 46 -5.69 55.48 0.56
C THR A 46 -4.16 55.56 0.52
N PRO A 47 -3.43 54.46 0.83
CA PRO A 47 -1.98 54.49 0.80
C PRO A 47 -1.50 54.98 -0.57
N TYR A 48 -0.57 55.93 -0.56
CA TYR A 48 -0.05 56.60 -1.76
C TYR A 48 -1.12 57.31 -2.61
N GLY A 49 -2.24 57.72 -2.01
CA GLY A 49 -3.34 58.41 -2.69
C GLY A 49 -4.21 57.51 -3.57
N ALA A 50 -4.03 56.20 -3.50
CA ALA A 50 -4.80 55.22 -4.27
C ALA A 50 -5.69 54.36 -3.37
N ALA A 51 -6.78 53.83 -3.93
CA ALA A 51 -7.64 52.87 -3.24
C ALA A 51 -6.89 51.55 -2.92
N LEU A 52 -7.40 50.79 -1.96
CA LEU A 52 -6.85 49.48 -1.58
C LEU A 52 -6.93 48.50 -2.77
N SER A 53 -5.85 47.76 -3.00
CA SER A 53 -5.72 46.75 -4.06
C SER A 53 -4.67 45.71 -3.69
N ALA A 54 -4.52 44.66 -4.50
CA ALA A 54 -3.51 43.62 -4.28
C ALA A 54 -2.08 44.18 -4.16
N THR A 55 -1.78 45.29 -4.84
CA THR A 55 -0.49 46.00 -4.80
C THR A 55 -0.48 47.23 -3.89
N ASN A 56 -1.62 47.61 -3.31
CA ASN A 56 -1.75 48.77 -2.44
C ASN A 56 -2.51 48.40 -1.16
N ARG A 57 -1.77 48.01 -0.12
CA ARG A 57 -2.30 47.38 1.10
C ARG A 57 -2.07 48.24 2.33
N VAL A 58 -2.86 48.01 3.38
CA VAL A 58 -2.62 48.58 4.71
C VAL A 58 -2.25 47.46 5.67
N LYS A 59 -1.21 47.67 6.49
CA LYS A 59 -0.81 46.76 7.56
C LYS A 59 -1.18 47.31 8.92
N ILE A 60 -1.92 46.55 9.71
CA ILE A 60 -2.12 46.82 11.13
C ILE A 60 -1.09 46.00 11.90
N ILE A 61 -0.17 46.69 12.56
CA ILE A 61 0.92 46.09 13.32
C ILE A 61 0.55 46.13 14.80
N CYS A 62 0.27 44.96 15.37
CA CYS A 62 -0.17 44.82 16.74
C CYS A 62 1.03 44.53 17.65
N GLY A 63 1.18 45.28 18.74
CA GLY A 63 2.10 44.91 19.81
C GLY A 63 1.68 43.62 20.50
N ALA A 64 2.64 42.86 21.04
CA ALA A 64 2.34 41.68 21.85
C ALA A 64 1.43 42.06 23.04
N GLY A 65 0.46 41.22 23.37
CA GLY A 65 -0.50 41.48 24.44
C GLY A 65 -1.82 40.75 24.25
N THR A 66 -2.75 40.97 25.20
CA THR A 66 -4.11 40.43 25.13
C THR A 66 -5.08 41.46 24.57
N TYR A 67 -5.99 41.01 23.71
CA TYR A 67 -7.02 41.78 23.03
C TYR A 67 -8.36 41.05 23.18
N THR A 68 -9.14 41.43 24.20
CA THR A 68 -10.43 40.78 24.50
C THR A 68 -11.57 41.61 23.94
N PHE A 69 -12.17 41.11 22.86
CA PHE A 69 -13.33 41.71 22.23
C PHE A 69 -14.63 41.23 22.89
N GLY A 70 -15.66 42.08 22.91
CA GLY A 70 -17.01 41.68 23.35
C GLY A 70 -17.72 40.71 22.38
N SER A 71 -17.20 40.58 21.17
CA SER A 71 -17.65 39.68 20.10
C SER A 71 -16.45 39.26 19.23
N THR A 72 -16.65 38.38 18.24
CA THR A 72 -15.55 37.94 17.36
C THR A 72 -14.98 39.09 16.52
N PHE A 73 -13.66 39.28 16.55
CA PHE A 73 -12.98 40.25 15.69
C PHE A 73 -13.07 39.82 14.22
N THR A 74 -13.66 40.64 13.34
CA THR A 74 -13.99 40.23 11.97
C THR A 74 -13.16 40.98 10.92
N LEU A 75 -12.37 40.24 10.14
CA LEU A 75 -11.61 40.72 8.97
C LEU A 75 -12.41 40.50 7.68
N ASN A 76 -13.19 41.50 7.30
CA ASN A 76 -14.13 41.50 6.17
C ASN A 76 -13.79 42.46 5.02
N THR A 77 -12.62 43.08 5.03
CA THR A 77 -12.19 44.01 3.98
C THR A 77 -10.89 43.53 3.35
N GLN A 78 -10.86 43.48 2.02
CA GLN A 78 -9.71 43.04 1.24
C GLN A 78 -8.50 43.97 1.48
N TYR A 79 -7.30 43.41 1.39
CA TYR A 79 -6.02 44.15 1.39
C TYR A 79 -5.66 44.85 2.71
N ILE A 80 -6.34 44.50 3.81
CA ILE A 80 -5.97 44.91 5.17
C ILE A 80 -5.34 43.72 5.88
N ASP A 81 -4.04 43.82 6.12
CA ASP A 81 -3.25 42.79 6.77
C ASP A 81 -3.20 43.07 8.29
N VAL A 82 -3.24 42.02 9.11
CA VAL A 82 -3.12 42.13 10.57
C VAL A 82 -1.97 41.24 11.04
N ILE A 83 -0.92 41.87 11.57
CA ILE A 83 0.33 41.19 11.90
C ILE A 83 0.82 41.54 13.30
N SER A 84 1.36 40.55 14.01
CA SER A 84 2.16 40.79 15.22
C SER A 84 3.43 41.57 14.88
N LEU A 85 3.78 42.54 15.74
CA LEU A 85 5.02 43.29 15.70
C LEU A 85 6.26 42.38 15.74
N THR A 86 6.22 41.30 16.52
CA THR A 86 7.35 40.36 16.63
C THR A 86 7.31 39.30 15.53
N GLY A 87 6.18 39.17 14.85
CA GLY A 87 5.90 38.09 13.90
C GLY A 87 5.66 36.73 14.54
N ASN A 88 5.60 36.63 15.88
CA ASN A 88 5.27 35.41 16.62
C ASN A 88 3.81 35.43 17.09
N ALA A 89 3.30 34.29 17.56
CA ALA A 89 1.93 34.12 18.06
C ALA A 89 1.70 34.74 19.46
N ASP A 90 1.95 36.04 19.60
CA ASP A 90 1.92 36.78 20.87
C ASP A 90 0.87 37.90 20.92
N VAL A 91 0.06 38.04 19.86
CA VAL A 91 -1.18 38.83 19.86
C VAL A 91 -2.33 37.90 20.25
N MET A 92 -2.67 37.87 21.53
CA MET A 92 -3.70 36.99 22.07
C MET A 92 -5.09 37.58 21.89
N ILE A 93 -5.96 36.94 21.10
CA ILE A 93 -7.32 37.40 20.81
C ILE A 93 -8.33 36.32 21.21
N ASN A 94 -9.46 36.66 21.80
CA ASN A 94 -10.47 35.67 22.21
C ASN A 94 -11.35 35.09 21.06
N GLY A 95 -10.98 35.33 19.80
CA GLY A 95 -11.63 34.80 18.60
C GLY A 95 -11.50 35.75 17.41
N ILE A 96 -11.30 35.20 16.21
CA ILE A 96 -11.20 35.96 14.96
C ILE A 96 -11.98 35.26 13.84
N ALA A 97 -12.60 36.04 12.96
CA ALA A 97 -13.30 35.56 11.77
C ALA A 97 -12.79 36.30 10.53
N VAL A 98 -12.32 35.56 9.53
CA VAL A 98 -11.83 36.14 8.26
C VAL A 98 -12.85 35.84 7.16
N THR A 99 -13.39 36.89 6.54
CA THR A 99 -14.32 36.77 5.40
C THR A 99 -13.79 37.46 4.14
N ALA A 100 -12.72 38.25 4.24
CA ALA A 100 -11.99 38.77 3.10
C ALA A 100 -11.06 37.71 2.49
N ASN A 101 -10.98 37.68 1.16
CA ASN A 101 -10.22 36.68 0.41
C ASN A 101 -8.72 36.96 0.43
N ASP A 102 -8.32 38.19 0.20
CA ASP A 102 -6.93 38.63 0.06
C ASP A 102 -6.54 39.47 1.28
N VAL A 103 -6.16 38.79 2.35
CA VAL A 103 -5.61 39.37 3.58
C VAL A 103 -4.46 38.52 4.09
N PHE A 104 -3.48 39.16 4.73
CA PHE A 104 -2.39 38.49 5.42
C PHE A 104 -2.56 38.59 6.93
N VAL A 105 -2.61 37.45 7.60
CA VAL A 105 -2.73 37.36 9.06
C VAL A 105 -1.49 36.66 9.63
N LYS A 106 -0.78 37.33 10.55
CA LYS A 106 0.46 36.78 11.12
C LYS A 106 0.54 36.94 12.63
N GLY A 107 0.92 35.87 13.32
CA GLY A 107 1.24 35.95 14.75
C GLY A 107 0.03 36.15 15.66
N ILE A 108 -1.14 35.67 15.26
CA ILE A 108 -2.36 35.74 16.06
C ILE A 108 -2.52 34.45 16.88
N ASN A 109 -2.82 34.59 18.17
CA ASN A 109 -3.05 33.48 19.07
C ASN A 109 -4.47 33.53 19.65
N CYS A 110 -5.32 32.62 19.22
CA CYS A 110 -6.68 32.49 19.72
C CYS A 110 -6.80 31.60 20.97
N GLY A 111 -5.69 31.04 21.47
CA GLY A 111 -5.71 30.09 22.58
C GLY A 111 -6.62 28.90 22.24
N THR A 112 -7.65 28.71 23.07
CA THR A 112 -8.68 27.67 22.87
C THR A 112 -9.86 28.13 21.99
N SER A 113 -9.94 29.41 21.64
CA SER A 113 -10.99 29.95 20.77
C SER A 113 -10.72 29.63 19.30
N ALA A 114 -11.79 29.63 18.50
CA ALA A 114 -11.70 29.37 17.07
C ALA A 114 -11.12 30.57 16.29
N PHE A 115 -10.29 30.26 15.30
CA PHE A 115 -9.95 31.16 14.19
C PHE A 115 -10.79 30.71 12.99
N THR A 116 -11.89 31.39 12.70
CA THR A 116 -12.78 30.98 11.61
C THR A 116 -12.44 31.70 10.31
N ILE A 117 -12.68 31.03 9.18
CA ILE A 117 -12.53 31.60 7.84
C ILE A 117 -13.79 31.27 7.02
N ALA A 118 -14.17 32.17 6.13
CA ALA A 118 -15.20 31.90 5.14
C ALA A 118 -14.71 30.91 4.07
N ASN A 119 -15.64 30.44 3.24
CA ASN A 119 -15.33 29.51 2.16
C ASN A 119 -14.52 30.16 1.04
N ASN A 120 -13.64 29.37 0.41
CA ASN A 120 -12.97 29.70 -0.85
C ASN A 120 -12.08 30.96 -0.78
N LEU A 121 -11.40 31.19 0.35
CA LEU A 121 -10.45 32.28 0.51
C LEU A 121 -9.06 31.90 -0.03
N ASN A 122 -8.98 31.67 -1.34
CA ASN A 122 -7.77 31.17 -2.02
C ASN A 122 -6.55 32.11 -1.90
N LEU A 123 -6.76 33.41 -1.64
CA LEU A 123 -5.69 34.40 -1.48
C LEU A 123 -5.35 34.68 -0.01
N LEU A 124 -6.02 34.02 0.94
CA LEU A 124 -5.77 34.20 2.36
C LEU A 124 -4.40 33.62 2.69
N VAL A 125 -3.60 34.37 3.44
CA VAL A 125 -2.34 33.86 3.98
C VAL A 125 -2.36 34.00 5.51
N CYS A 126 -2.19 32.87 6.19
CA CYS A 126 -2.05 32.79 7.64
C CYS A 126 -0.65 32.26 7.99
N GLU A 127 0.11 33.00 8.80
CA GLU A 127 1.46 32.60 9.22
C GLU A 127 1.61 32.64 10.75
N LYS A 128 2.16 31.58 11.34
CA LYS A 128 2.46 31.50 12.78
C LYS A 128 1.26 31.84 13.66
N CYS A 129 0.09 31.31 13.30
CA CYS A 129 -1.13 31.49 14.08
C CYS A 129 -1.40 30.27 14.96
N ILE A 130 -1.93 30.50 16.16
CA ILE A 130 -2.36 29.44 17.09
C ILE A 130 -3.87 29.59 17.30
N ALA A 131 -4.61 28.49 17.28
CA ALA A 131 -6.03 28.51 17.53
C ALA A 131 -6.53 27.21 18.18
N GLY A 132 -7.77 27.23 18.69
CA GLY A 132 -8.42 26.07 19.27
C GLY A 132 -9.08 25.18 18.22
N ASP A 133 -10.09 24.44 18.67
CA ASP A 133 -10.86 23.52 17.82
C ASP A 133 -11.66 24.27 16.74
N SER A 134 -11.93 23.59 15.63
CA SER A 134 -12.70 24.06 14.47
C SER A 134 -12.12 25.32 13.80
N SER A 135 -10.79 25.44 13.80
CA SER A 135 -10.09 26.61 13.28
C SER A 135 -9.61 26.44 11.83
N PHE A 136 -9.29 27.56 11.18
CA PHE A 136 -8.82 27.63 9.80
C PHE A 136 -9.76 26.91 8.83
N GLY A 137 -11.06 27.15 9.01
CA GLY A 137 -12.11 26.60 8.18
C GLY A 137 -12.58 25.25 8.67
N GLY A 138 -12.96 25.13 9.94
CA GLY A 138 -13.43 23.87 10.54
C GLY A 138 -14.72 23.31 9.91
N GLN A 139 -15.74 23.03 10.74
CA GLN A 139 -16.93 22.31 10.28
C GLN A 139 -17.56 22.98 9.03
N GLN A 140 -17.59 22.25 7.92
CA GLN A 140 -18.24 22.61 6.65
C GLN A 140 -17.61 23.79 5.88
N CYS A 141 -16.29 24.01 6.00
CA CYS A 141 -15.59 25.04 5.25
C CYS A 141 -14.54 24.48 4.28
N ASN A 142 -14.32 25.18 3.16
CA ASN A 142 -13.20 24.95 2.25
C ASN A 142 -11.99 25.82 2.62
N ALA A 143 -11.04 25.21 3.32
CA ALA A 143 -9.74 25.79 3.61
C ALA A 143 -8.83 25.73 2.37
N SER A 144 -8.79 26.84 1.65
CA SER A 144 -8.16 26.98 0.33
C SER A 144 -7.01 27.99 0.26
N GLY A 145 -6.77 28.72 1.35
CA GLY A 145 -5.65 29.67 1.46
C GLY A 145 -4.29 29.01 1.68
N THR A 146 -3.30 29.83 2.05
CA THR A 146 -1.96 29.38 2.45
C THR A 146 -1.78 29.50 3.95
N PHE A 147 -1.39 28.40 4.59
CA PHE A 147 -1.18 28.30 6.03
C PHE A 147 0.24 27.84 6.31
N VAL A 148 1.01 28.62 7.08
CA VAL A 148 2.42 28.35 7.36
C VAL A 148 2.67 28.44 8.86
N ASP A 149 3.25 27.38 9.44
CA ASP A 149 3.56 27.33 10.88
C ASP A 149 2.33 27.56 11.79
N CYS A 150 1.15 27.15 11.32
CA CYS A 150 -0.10 27.30 12.09
C CYS A 150 -0.37 26.07 12.97
N THR A 151 -0.83 26.31 14.20
CA THR A 151 -1.25 25.26 15.14
C THR A 151 -2.74 25.41 15.46
N ALA A 152 -3.48 24.30 15.44
CA ALA A 152 -4.90 24.29 15.73
C ALA A 152 -5.32 23.07 16.55
N GLY A 153 -6.53 23.12 17.10
CA GLY A 153 -7.16 21.99 17.77
C GLY A 153 -7.80 20.98 16.80
N ASN A 154 -8.79 20.24 17.27
CA ASN A 154 -9.55 19.25 16.49
C ASN A 154 -10.40 19.91 15.39
N ASN A 155 -10.75 19.16 14.35
CA ASN A 155 -11.61 19.57 13.24
C ASN A 155 -11.12 20.84 12.52
N SER A 156 -9.80 21.02 12.40
CA SER A 156 -9.22 22.25 11.83
C SER A 156 -8.75 22.07 10.39
N PHE A 157 -8.46 23.19 9.71
CA PHE A 157 -7.95 23.21 8.33
C PHE A 157 -8.87 22.50 7.33
N GLY A 158 -10.13 22.91 7.25
CA GLY A 158 -11.11 22.20 6.43
C GLY A 158 -11.57 20.91 7.07
N GLY A 159 -11.41 20.72 8.39
CA GLY A 159 -11.76 19.48 9.10
C GLY A 159 -13.23 19.37 9.51
N GLY A 160 -13.68 18.17 9.90
CA GLY A 160 -15.05 17.90 10.31
C GLY A 160 -15.91 17.25 9.22
N TRP A 161 -17.24 17.43 9.28
CA TRP A 161 -18.20 16.58 8.57
C TRP A 161 -18.20 16.68 7.04
N VAL A 162 -17.97 17.86 6.48
CA VAL A 162 -18.06 18.12 5.02
C VAL A 162 -16.97 19.11 4.60
N GLY A 163 -15.78 18.96 5.16
CA GLY A 163 -14.71 19.92 5.00
C GLY A 163 -13.81 19.61 3.79
N ILE A 164 -13.30 20.67 3.16
CA ILE A 164 -12.34 20.56 2.05
C ILE A 164 -11.06 21.28 2.47
N ALA A 165 -9.93 20.60 2.30
CA ALA A 165 -8.59 21.15 2.48
C ALA A 165 -7.90 21.18 1.11
N SER A 166 -8.09 22.28 0.38
CA SER A 166 -7.61 22.45 -0.99
C SER A 166 -6.46 23.46 -1.12
N GLY A 167 -6.09 24.11 -0.02
CA GLY A 167 -5.05 25.13 0.03
C GLY A 167 -3.62 24.58 0.09
N THR A 168 -2.70 25.44 0.53
CA THR A 168 -1.30 25.09 0.80
C THR A 168 -1.03 25.13 2.30
N PHE A 169 -0.55 24.03 2.86
CA PHE A 169 -0.31 23.85 4.29
C PHE A 169 1.15 23.45 4.50
N ILE A 170 1.89 24.25 5.27
CA ILE A 170 3.33 24.05 5.48
C ILE A 170 3.61 24.10 6.98
N ARG A 171 4.15 23.00 7.53
CA ARG A 171 4.48 22.86 8.96
C ARG A 171 3.29 23.14 9.88
N CYS A 172 2.08 22.78 9.43
CA CYS A 172 0.87 22.94 10.22
C CYS A 172 0.67 21.76 11.17
N THR A 173 0.23 22.04 12.40
CA THR A 173 -0.10 21.02 13.40
C THR A 173 -1.57 21.11 13.79
N ALA A 174 -2.27 19.99 13.86
CA ALA A 174 -3.66 19.94 14.25
C ALA A 174 -4.03 18.70 15.08
N GLY A 175 -5.19 18.77 15.75
CA GLY A 175 -5.80 17.65 16.47
C GLY A 175 -6.61 16.72 15.56
N ASN A 176 -7.46 15.89 16.17
CA ASN A 176 -8.31 14.91 15.49
C ASN A 176 -9.11 15.52 14.33
N ARG A 177 -9.36 14.72 13.28
CA ARG A 177 -10.27 15.04 12.17
C ARG A 177 -9.92 16.34 11.43
N SER A 178 -8.63 16.65 11.31
CA SER A 178 -8.15 17.87 10.66
C SER A 178 -7.69 17.60 9.23
N PHE A 179 -7.50 18.68 8.45
CA PHE A 179 -7.11 18.61 7.03
C PHE A 179 -8.13 17.78 6.22
N ALA A 180 -9.40 18.19 6.23
CA ALA A 180 -10.51 17.41 5.68
C ALA A 180 -10.68 16.03 6.32
N GLY A 181 -10.62 15.98 7.66
CA GLY A 181 -10.70 14.74 8.42
C GLY A 181 -12.12 14.29 8.80
N TYR A 182 -12.33 12.96 8.70
CA TYR A 182 -13.43 12.05 9.07
C TYR A 182 -14.91 12.44 8.90
N ASN A 183 -15.67 11.50 8.34
CA ASN A 183 -17.12 11.55 8.28
C ASN A 183 -17.75 10.15 8.45
N ASP A 184 -18.42 9.91 9.59
CA ASP A 184 -19.20 8.68 9.85
C ASP A 184 -20.30 8.38 8.80
N THR A 185 -20.65 9.36 7.97
CA THR A 185 -21.85 9.33 7.11
C THR A 185 -21.57 9.24 5.61
N GLY A 186 -20.30 9.07 5.19
CA GLY A 186 -19.95 8.84 3.78
C GLY A 186 -20.04 10.07 2.85
N TRP A 187 -20.03 11.29 3.38
CA TRP A 187 -19.98 12.52 2.56
C TRP A 187 -18.53 12.97 2.35
N GLY A 188 -18.25 13.39 1.10
CA GLY A 188 -16.92 13.56 0.52
C GLY A 188 -16.04 14.67 1.10
N ASN A 189 -15.49 14.45 2.30
CA ASN A 189 -14.31 15.19 2.75
C ASN A 189 -13.20 15.04 1.72
N THR A 190 -12.52 16.14 1.38
CA THR A 190 -11.48 16.11 0.34
C THR A 190 -10.24 16.89 0.77
N ALA A 191 -9.13 16.19 0.92
CA ALA A 191 -7.79 16.77 1.03
C ALA A 191 -7.12 16.73 -0.35
N SER A 192 -7.27 17.82 -1.10
CA SER A 192 -6.77 17.97 -2.48
C SER A 192 -5.63 18.98 -2.62
N GLY A 193 -5.26 19.66 -1.54
CA GLY A 193 -4.23 20.69 -1.53
C GLY A 193 -2.78 20.18 -1.55
N ILE A 194 -1.87 21.07 -1.16
CA ILE A 194 -0.44 20.79 -0.97
C ILE A 194 -0.15 20.78 0.53
N PHE A 195 0.39 19.69 1.03
CA PHE A 195 0.69 19.48 2.45
C PHE A 195 2.18 19.13 2.60
N ILE A 196 2.92 19.95 3.34
CA ILE A 196 4.37 19.80 3.54
C ILE A 196 4.66 19.87 5.03
N ASP A 197 5.27 18.82 5.57
CA ASP A 197 5.66 18.71 6.99
C ASP A 197 4.47 18.91 7.97
N CYS A 198 3.26 18.58 7.53
CA CYS A 198 2.05 18.70 8.35
C CYS A 198 1.91 17.51 9.31
N THR A 199 1.53 17.80 10.56
CA THR A 199 1.29 16.77 11.58
C THR A 199 -0.14 16.84 12.08
N CYS A 200 -0.80 15.68 12.12
CA CYS A 200 -2.00 15.48 12.90
C CYS A 200 -1.70 14.54 14.08
N THR A 201 -2.05 14.97 15.28
CA THR A 201 -1.84 14.15 16.50
C THR A 201 -2.93 13.11 16.73
N GLY A 202 -3.94 13.09 15.88
CA GLY A 202 -5.20 12.43 16.17
C GLY A 202 -5.78 11.62 15.01
N TYR A 203 -6.96 11.07 15.28
CA TYR A 203 -7.75 10.19 14.44
C TYR A 203 -8.22 10.86 13.14
N GLY A 204 -8.19 10.13 12.02
CA GLY A 204 -9.03 10.39 10.85
C GLY A 204 -8.72 11.67 10.07
N SER A 205 -7.49 11.90 9.63
CA SER A 205 -7.05 13.18 9.04
C SER A 205 -6.57 13.07 7.59
N PHE A 206 -6.29 14.20 6.95
CA PHE A 206 -5.83 14.27 5.56
C PHE A 206 -6.78 13.53 4.60
N GLY A 207 -8.04 13.98 4.56
CA GLY A 207 -9.08 13.32 3.79
C GLY A 207 -9.81 12.21 4.58
N GLY A 208 -9.25 11.69 5.69
CA GLY A 208 -9.97 10.78 6.59
C GLY A 208 -10.59 9.59 5.88
N GLU A 209 -11.91 9.42 6.00
CA GLU A 209 -12.73 8.46 5.24
C GLU A 209 -13.25 8.98 3.88
N GLY A 210 -12.87 10.19 3.48
CA GLY A 210 -13.13 10.77 2.18
C GLY A 210 -11.94 10.62 1.23
N THR A 211 -11.71 11.62 0.38
CA THR A 211 -10.70 11.61 -0.67
C THR A 211 -9.41 12.30 -0.23
N ALA A 212 -8.28 11.62 -0.39
CA ALA A 212 -6.92 12.18 -0.30
C ALA A 212 -6.30 12.20 -1.71
N SER A 213 -6.51 13.30 -2.43
CA SER A 213 -6.09 13.48 -3.82
C SER A 213 -4.98 14.51 -4.02
N GLY A 214 -4.55 15.17 -2.94
CA GLY A 214 -3.52 16.22 -2.97
C GLY A 214 -2.08 15.71 -3.10
N THR A 215 -1.13 16.60 -2.84
CA THR A 215 0.29 16.28 -2.70
C THR A 215 0.69 16.35 -1.23
N PHE A 216 1.17 15.22 -0.70
CA PHE A 216 1.55 15.07 0.70
C PHE A 216 3.05 14.76 0.79
N THR A 217 3.81 15.59 1.49
CA THR A 217 5.25 15.41 1.67
C THR A 217 5.60 15.52 3.15
N ASN A 218 6.20 14.46 3.70
CA ASN A 218 6.58 14.35 5.11
C ASN A 218 5.39 14.56 6.09
N CYS A 219 4.18 14.19 5.67
CA CYS A 219 3.00 14.33 6.51
C CYS A 219 2.87 13.17 7.50
N ILE A 220 2.51 13.48 8.74
CA ILE A 220 2.38 12.49 9.82
C ILE A 220 0.95 12.51 10.35
N ALA A 221 0.27 11.37 10.30
CA ALA A 221 -0.95 11.11 11.05
C ALA A 221 -0.63 10.08 12.14
N LYS A 222 -0.69 10.48 13.41
CA LYS A 222 -0.25 9.60 14.51
C LYS A 222 -1.21 8.45 14.82
N ASP A 223 -2.43 8.51 14.29
CA ASP A 223 -3.51 7.58 14.57
C ASP A 223 -4.08 6.98 13.27
N ILE A 224 -5.16 6.21 13.39
CA ILE A 224 -5.81 5.45 12.33
C ILE A 224 -6.74 6.29 11.44
N TYR A 225 -7.21 5.71 10.33
CA TYR A 225 -8.18 6.28 9.37
C TYR A 225 -7.74 7.52 8.60
N SER A 226 -6.45 7.65 8.31
CA SER A 226 -5.93 8.83 7.61
C SER A 226 -5.64 8.58 6.13
N PHE A 227 -5.47 9.66 5.36
CA PHE A 227 -5.13 9.59 3.94
C PHE A 227 -6.14 8.80 3.10
N GLY A 228 -7.43 9.03 3.31
CA GLY A 228 -8.50 8.43 2.52
C GLY A 228 -8.68 6.95 2.83
N ASN A 229 -8.93 6.57 4.07
CA ASN A 229 -9.25 5.19 4.47
C ASN A 229 -10.48 4.65 3.73
N ASN A 230 -11.68 4.97 4.22
CA ASN A 230 -12.95 4.56 3.62
C ASN A 230 -13.35 5.47 2.43
N GLY A 231 -12.41 6.23 1.88
CA GLY A 231 -12.53 6.88 0.58
C GLY A 231 -11.28 6.73 -0.30
N ILE A 232 -11.07 7.64 -1.25
CA ILE A 232 -10.09 7.45 -2.32
C ILE A 232 -8.73 8.05 -1.95
N ALA A 233 -7.68 7.22 -1.92
CA ALA A 233 -6.29 7.70 -1.91
C ALA A 233 -5.71 7.73 -3.35
N SER A 234 -5.85 8.88 -4.02
CA SER A 234 -5.45 9.08 -5.43
C SER A 234 -4.34 10.12 -5.64
N GLY A 235 -3.87 10.74 -4.56
CA GLY A 235 -2.84 11.77 -4.59
C GLY A 235 -1.41 11.27 -4.79
N VAL A 236 -0.46 12.14 -4.46
CA VAL A 236 0.96 11.82 -4.43
C VAL A 236 1.47 11.93 -2.99
N PHE A 237 2.00 10.84 -2.47
CA PHE A 237 2.43 10.70 -1.07
C PHE A 237 3.93 10.42 -1.02
N ARG A 238 4.67 11.23 -0.28
CA ARG A 238 6.13 11.09 -0.11
C ARG A 238 6.50 11.15 1.36
N ASN A 239 7.15 10.10 1.86
CA ASN A 239 7.59 9.98 3.25
C ASN A 239 6.45 10.21 4.26
N CYS A 240 5.23 9.81 3.90
CA CYS A 240 4.07 9.95 4.78
C CYS A 240 4.01 8.79 5.77
N VAL A 241 3.64 9.10 7.02
CA VAL A 241 3.48 8.12 8.09
C VAL A 241 2.06 8.16 8.60
N ALA A 242 1.42 6.99 8.68
CA ALA A 242 0.11 6.82 9.31
C ALA A 242 0.10 5.55 10.16
N ASN A 243 -0.96 5.38 10.96
CA ASN A 243 -1.22 4.11 11.64
C ASN A 243 -2.26 3.29 10.85
N GLY A 244 -2.64 2.11 11.38
CA GLY A 244 -3.50 1.13 10.73
C GLY A 244 -4.76 1.71 10.10
N ARG A 245 -5.32 1.02 9.11
CA ARG A 245 -6.49 1.50 8.36
C ARG A 245 -6.19 2.90 7.79
N SER A 246 -5.22 3.06 6.90
CA SER A 246 -4.97 4.35 6.21
C SER A 246 -4.74 4.16 4.71
N PHE A 247 -4.41 5.23 3.98
CA PHE A 247 -3.98 5.19 2.57
C PHE A 247 -4.86 4.35 1.63
N GLY A 248 -6.19 4.54 1.62
CA GLY A 248 -7.09 3.84 0.71
C GLY A 248 -7.64 2.50 1.20
N TYR A 249 -7.54 2.19 2.50
CA TYR A 249 -7.99 0.89 3.02
C TYR A 249 -9.52 0.69 2.96
N ASN A 250 -9.97 -0.46 2.44
CA ASN A 250 -11.37 -0.92 2.45
C ASN A 250 -12.33 -0.18 1.49
N GLN A 251 -11.85 0.13 0.30
CA GLN A 251 -12.65 0.81 -0.71
C GLN A 251 -13.46 -0.08 -1.66
N PRO A 252 -14.69 0.35 -2.05
CA PRO A 252 -15.30 -0.13 -3.30
C PRO A 252 -14.56 0.40 -4.55
N ALA A 253 -13.83 1.52 -4.44
CA ALA A 253 -13.05 2.11 -5.53
C ALA A 253 -11.53 1.99 -5.28
N ALA A 254 -10.82 1.38 -6.22
CA ALA A 254 -9.37 1.22 -6.22
C ALA A 254 -8.60 2.49 -5.78
N SER A 255 -7.67 2.33 -4.84
CA SER A 255 -6.63 3.36 -4.60
C SER A 255 -5.79 3.54 -5.87
N THR A 256 -5.65 4.76 -6.38
CA THR A 256 -4.92 5.04 -7.64
C THR A 256 -3.71 5.96 -7.45
N GLY A 257 -3.37 6.27 -6.19
CA GLY A 257 -2.30 7.20 -5.85
C GLY A 257 -0.89 6.69 -6.15
N ASN A 258 0.07 7.60 -6.02
CA ASN A 258 1.49 7.31 -6.09
C ASN A 258 2.13 7.48 -4.71
N PHE A 259 2.68 6.41 -4.16
CA PHE A 259 3.21 6.33 -2.80
C PHE A 259 4.71 6.05 -2.82
N TYR A 260 5.48 6.88 -2.14
CA TYR A 260 6.94 6.79 -2.08
C TYR A 260 7.41 6.86 -0.63
N ASN A 261 8.09 5.81 -0.17
CA ASN A 261 8.63 5.69 1.19
C ASN A 261 7.56 5.92 2.28
N CYS A 262 6.32 5.50 2.03
CA CYS A 262 5.24 5.65 3.00
C CYS A 262 5.27 4.50 4.02
N ILE A 263 4.94 4.81 5.27
CA ILE A 263 4.87 3.84 6.35
C ILE A 263 3.45 3.83 6.92
N ASN A 264 2.88 2.63 7.01
CA ASN A 264 1.74 2.37 7.86
C ASN A 264 2.18 1.52 9.05
N SER A 265 2.09 2.06 10.26
CA SER A 265 2.57 1.41 11.48
C SER A 265 1.54 0.46 12.13
N GLY A 266 0.45 0.12 11.44
CA GLY A 266 -0.56 -0.81 11.93
C GLY A 266 -1.10 -1.72 10.83
N GLY A 267 -2.00 -2.63 11.21
CA GLY A 267 -2.68 -3.49 10.25
C GLY A 267 -3.52 -2.70 9.24
N SER A 268 -3.76 -3.28 8.07
CA SER A 268 -4.74 -2.80 7.09
C SER A 268 -4.41 -1.44 6.47
N GLY A 269 -3.17 -1.19 6.04
CA GLY A 269 -2.68 0.17 5.88
C GLY A 269 -2.60 0.81 4.49
N PHE A 270 -2.72 0.06 3.40
CA PHE A 270 -2.64 0.59 2.03
C PHE A 270 -3.66 -0.11 1.13
N GLY A 271 -4.27 0.63 0.21
CA GLY A 271 -5.01 0.03 -0.89
C GLY A 271 -4.10 -0.72 -1.89
N GLY A 272 -4.70 -1.40 -2.85
CA GLY A 272 -4.07 -2.40 -3.71
C GLY A 272 -3.87 -2.03 -5.18
N SER A 273 -4.29 -0.85 -5.66
CA SER A 273 -4.35 -0.57 -7.11
C SER A 273 -3.50 0.61 -7.60
N GLY A 274 -2.72 1.23 -6.72
CA GLY A 274 -1.84 2.37 -7.01
C GLY A 274 -0.41 1.98 -7.40
N LYS A 275 0.48 2.97 -7.37
CA LYS A 275 1.93 2.77 -7.49
C LYS A 275 2.60 2.93 -6.14
N PHE A 276 3.31 1.91 -5.67
CA PHE A 276 3.97 1.88 -4.37
C PHE A 276 5.46 1.62 -4.55
N VAL A 277 6.30 2.47 -3.95
CA VAL A 277 7.75 2.37 -4.01
C VAL A 277 8.34 2.53 -2.61
N ASN A 278 9.03 1.50 -2.13
CA ASN A 278 9.64 1.43 -0.80
C ASN A 278 8.64 1.68 0.35
N CYS A 279 7.39 1.24 0.19
CA CYS A 279 6.36 1.40 1.23
C CYS A 279 6.36 0.20 2.20
N THR A 280 6.11 0.47 3.47
CA THR A 280 6.09 -0.55 4.53
C THR A 280 4.79 -0.52 5.30
N ASN A 281 4.17 -1.68 5.48
CA ASN A 281 3.01 -1.89 6.36
C ASN A 281 3.43 -2.82 7.51
N THR A 282 3.46 -2.33 8.75
CA THR A 282 3.75 -3.17 9.92
C THR A 282 2.43 -3.69 10.50
N GLY A 283 1.94 -4.75 9.90
CA GLY A 283 0.74 -5.44 10.31
C GLY A 283 0.15 -6.28 9.19
N ASP A 284 -0.87 -7.05 9.53
CA ASP A 284 -1.59 -7.86 8.55
C ASP A 284 -2.38 -7.00 7.56
N PHE A 285 -2.76 -7.59 6.44
CA PHE A 285 -3.64 -6.99 5.44
C PHE A 285 -3.10 -5.73 4.75
N GLY A 286 -1.79 -5.57 4.64
CA GLY A 286 -1.19 -4.49 3.85
C GLY A 286 -1.40 -4.68 2.34
N PHE A 287 -1.59 -3.57 1.63
CA PHE A 287 -1.72 -3.53 0.16
C PHE A 287 -2.91 -4.34 -0.37
N ASN A 288 -4.11 -4.06 0.15
CA ASN A 288 -5.35 -4.73 -0.25
C ASN A 288 -6.47 -3.70 -0.47
N ASP A 289 -7.11 -3.73 -1.63
CA ASP A 289 -8.45 -3.15 -1.82
C ASP A 289 -9.52 -4.20 -1.51
N ASN A 290 -10.61 -3.86 -0.82
CA ASN A 290 -11.72 -4.79 -0.58
C ASN A 290 -12.88 -4.49 -1.53
N ILE A 291 -12.82 -5.06 -2.73
CA ILE A 291 -13.78 -4.80 -3.79
C ILE A 291 -14.79 -5.96 -3.81
N SER A 292 -16.01 -5.69 -3.36
CA SER A 292 -17.11 -6.67 -3.35
C SER A 292 -16.78 -7.97 -2.59
N GLY A 293 -16.02 -7.88 -1.49
CA GLY A 293 -15.60 -9.04 -0.69
C GLY A 293 -14.39 -9.78 -1.26
N VAL A 294 -13.77 -9.27 -2.32
CA VAL A 294 -12.50 -9.78 -2.87
C VAL A 294 -11.39 -8.80 -2.52
N ARG A 295 -10.37 -9.31 -1.81
CA ARG A 295 -9.16 -8.55 -1.48
C ARG A 295 -8.26 -8.53 -2.71
N THR A 296 -8.05 -7.35 -3.31
CA THR A 296 -7.36 -7.19 -4.59
C THR A 296 -6.09 -6.36 -4.46
N ALA A 297 -5.02 -6.78 -5.13
CA ALA A 297 -3.82 -5.99 -5.42
C ALA A 297 -3.49 -6.06 -6.91
N SER A 298 -3.77 -4.97 -7.63
CA SER A 298 -3.64 -4.86 -9.09
C SER A 298 -2.63 -3.81 -9.55
N GLY A 299 -2.05 -3.04 -8.60
CA GLY A 299 -1.14 -1.93 -8.87
C GLY A 299 0.30 -2.31 -9.26
N THR A 300 1.20 -1.34 -9.14
CA THR A 300 2.65 -1.53 -9.30
C THR A 300 3.34 -1.38 -7.95
N PHE A 301 4.08 -2.40 -7.52
CA PHE A 301 4.74 -2.47 -6.23
C PHE A 301 6.24 -2.70 -6.41
N THR A 302 7.06 -1.87 -5.79
CA THR A 302 8.52 -1.97 -5.85
C THR A 302 9.11 -1.83 -4.46
N ASN A 303 9.82 -2.86 -4.00
CA ASN A 303 10.46 -2.93 -2.68
C ASN A 303 9.48 -2.66 -1.52
N CYS A 304 8.24 -3.14 -1.65
CA CYS A 304 7.23 -3.00 -0.60
C CYS A 304 7.32 -4.14 0.42
N ALA A 305 7.09 -3.84 1.69
CA ALA A 305 7.13 -4.81 2.77
C ALA A 305 5.82 -4.84 3.57
N SER A 306 5.35 -6.04 3.92
CA SER A 306 4.17 -6.24 4.77
C SER A 306 4.26 -7.54 5.58
N GLU A 307 3.31 -7.76 6.48
CA GLU A 307 3.17 -9.01 7.25
C GLU A 307 2.16 -9.95 6.57
N SER A 308 1.32 -10.66 7.32
CA SER A 308 0.43 -11.70 6.79
C SER A 308 -0.73 -11.11 5.99
N HIS A 309 -1.40 -11.94 5.20
CA HIS A 309 -2.62 -11.56 4.46
C HIS A 309 -2.45 -10.34 3.54
N SER A 310 -1.26 -10.16 2.97
CA SER A 310 -0.90 -8.94 2.25
C SER A 310 -0.84 -9.13 0.73
N PHE A 311 -0.87 -8.01 -0.01
CA PHE A 311 -0.77 -7.98 -1.48
C PHE A 311 -1.90 -8.76 -2.17
N GLY A 312 -3.14 -8.34 -1.93
CA GLY A 312 -4.34 -8.94 -2.53
C GLY A 312 -4.71 -10.29 -1.93
N SER A 313 -4.37 -10.56 -0.68
CA SER A 313 -4.60 -11.88 -0.09
C SER A 313 -5.90 -11.96 0.71
N GLY A 314 -6.61 -13.09 0.58
CA GLY A 314 -7.81 -13.40 1.36
C GLY A 314 -7.56 -13.76 2.82
N ASP A 315 -8.59 -13.68 3.66
CA ASP A 315 -8.69 -14.30 4.99
C ASP A 315 -9.74 -15.42 4.98
N ALA A 316 -10.18 -15.90 6.16
CA ALA A 316 -11.21 -16.92 6.34
C ALA A 316 -12.52 -16.67 5.53
N ASP A 317 -12.83 -15.42 5.21
CA ASP A 317 -14.14 -15.02 4.70
C ASP A 317 -14.09 -14.34 3.31
N ALA A 318 -12.89 -14.11 2.76
CA ALA A 318 -12.70 -13.37 1.50
C ALA A 318 -11.72 -14.07 0.55
N LEU A 319 -12.00 -14.00 -0.76
CA LEU A 319 -11.07 -14.43 -1.80
C LEU A 319 -9.97 -13.38 -2.02
N GLY A 320 -8.75 -13.81 -2.33
CA GLY A 320 -7.64 -12.94 -2.70
C GLY A 320 -7.40 -12.85 -4.22
N SER A 321 -6.97 -11.70 -4.72
CA SER A 321 -6.55 -11.49 -6.11
C SER A 321 -5.29 -10.62 -6.18
N ALA A 322 -4.18 -11.15 -6.69
CA ALA A 322 -2.94 -10.43 -6.95
C ALA A 322 -2.60 -10.47 -8.44
N SER A 323 -2.88 -9.38 -9.17
CA SER A 323 -2.79 -9.31 -10.63
C SER A 323 -1.85 -8.22 -11.16
N GLY A 324 -1.24 -7.44 -10.27
CA GLY A 324 -0.35 -6.32 -10.61
C GLY A 324 1.08 -6.70 -11.00
N THR A 325 1.97 -5.71 -10.95
CA THR A 325 3.42 -5.91 -11.10
C THR A 325 4.11 -5.74 -9.75
N PHE A 326 4.83 -6.76 -9.31
CA PHE A 326 5.51 -6.82 -8.02
C PHE A 326 7.00 -7.05 -8.23
N THR A 327 7.85 -6.17 -7.70
CA THR A 327 9.31 -6.28 -7.80
C THR A 327 9.94 -6.07 -6.43
N GLY A 328 10.67 -7.06 -5.92
CA GLY A 328 11.36 -6.98 -4.64
C GLY A 328 10.42 -6.87 -3.43
N CYS A 329 9.16 -7.27 -3.57
CA CYS A 329 8.18 -7.21 -2.49
C CYS A 329 8.36 -8.37 -1.50
N ILE A 330 8.25 -8.08 -0.20
CA ILE A 330 8.43 -9.04 0.88
C ILE A 330 7.17 -9.07 1.73
N ALA A 331 6.63 -10.27 1.97
CA ALA A 331 5.62 -10.51 2.98
C ALA A 331 6.14 -11.56 3.96
N THR A 332 6.34 -11.17 5.22
CA THR A 332 6.95 -12.05 6.24
C THR A 332 5.94 -12.97 6.94
N GLY A 333 4.65 -12.81 6.63
CA GLY A 333 3.58 -13.61 7.21
C GLY A 333 2.98 -14.59 6.21
N GLU A 334 2.07 -15.43 6.72
CA GLU A 334 1.34 -16.40 5.91
C GLU A 334 0.34 -15.70 4.96
N CYS A 335 -0.13 -16.42 3.95
CA CYS A 335 -1.18 -15.98 3.05
C CYS A 335 -0.84 -14.65 2.37
N SER A 336 0.07 -14.65 1.41
CA SER A 336 0.44 -13.42 0.70
C SER A 336 0.33 -13.56 -0.79
N PHE A 337 0.20 -12.45 -1.52
CA PHE A 337 0.12 -12.43 -2.98
C PHE A 337 -1.04 -13.29 -3.52
N GLY A 338 -2.28 -12.92 -3.24
CA GLY A 338 -3.44 -13.57 -3.84
C GLY A 338 -3.86 -14.90 -3.21
N SER A 339 -3.52 -15.17 -1.93
CA SER A 339 -3.95 -16.43 -1.28
C SER A 339 -5.47 -16.58 -1.29
N ARG A 340 -5.93 -17.84 -1.30
CA ARG A 340 -7.36 -18.22 -1.44
C ARG A 340 -8.06 -17.81 -2.74
N GLY A 341 -7.35 -17.23 -3.71
CA GLY A 341 -7.98 -16.92 -4.98
C GLY A 341 -7.00 -17.01 -6.14
N THR A 342 -6.53 -15.88 -6.64
CA THR A 342 -5.77 -15.83 -7.89
C THR A 342 -4.51 -15.01 -7.73
N ALA A 343 -3.36 -15.56 -8.09
CA ALA A 343 -2.15 -14.80 -8.37
C ALA A 343 -1.93 -14.87 -9.88
N SER A 344 -2.08 -13.76 -10.60
CA SER A 344 -2.08 -13.68 -12.08
C SER A 344 -1.13 -12.64 -12.67
N GLY A 345 -0.41 -11.89 -11.83
CA GLY A 345 0.44 -10.78 -12.22
C GLY A 345 1.87 -11.14 -12.67
N THR A 346 2.75 -10.14 -12.64
CA THR A 346 4.21 -10.32 -12.81
C THR A 346 4.91 -10.13 -11.47
N PHE A 347 5.67 -11.13 -11.04
CA PHE A 347 6.36 -11.17 -9.76
C PHE A 347 7.85 -11.39 -10.00
N VAL A 348 8.68 -10.47 -9.51
CA VAL A 348 10.15 -10.52 -9.68
C VAL A 348 10.83 -10.32 -8.34
N ASN A 349 11.65 -11.28 -7.91
CA ASN A 349 12.35 -11.26 -6.62
C ASN A 349 11.41 -11.06 -5.42
N CYS A 350 10.19 -11.62 -5.48
CA CYS A 350 9.21 -11.53 -4.39
C CYS A 350 9.38 -12.66 -3.38
N VAL A 351 9.16 -12.37 -2.11
CA VAL A 351 9.23 -13.35 -1.01
C VAL A 351 7.91 -13.36 -0.27
N GLY A 352 7.31 -14.54 -0.15
CA GLY A 352 6.20 -14.82 0.75
C GLY A 352 6.47 -16.11 1.53
N GLU A 353 5.75 -16.30 2.62
CA GLU A 353 5.84 -17.51 3.45
C GLU A 353 4.78 -18.55 3.03
N THR A 354 4.19 -19.27 3.99
CA THR A 354 3.16 -20.29 3.77
C THR A 354 1.97 -19.73 2.99
N TYR A 355 1.43 -20.50 2.05
CA TYR A 355 0.27 -20.16 1.22
C TYR A 355 0.47 -18.95 0.29
N ALA A 356 1.71 -18.58 -0.01
CA ALA A 356 1.97 -17.46 -0.90
C ALA A 356 1.61 -17.78 -2.37
N PHE A 357 1.33 -16.73 -3.16
CA PHE A 357 1.14 -16.80 -4.61
C PHE A 357 -0.04 -17.70 -5.05
N GLY A 358 -1.22 -17.48 -4.48
CA GLY A 358 -2.43 -18.25 -4.81
C GLY A 358 -2.56 -19.59 -4.08
N GLY A 359 -1.77 -19.83 -3.03
CA GLY A 359 -1.88 -21.04 -2.20
C GLY A 359 -3.07 -21.00 -1.23
N TRP A 360 -3.73 -22.15 -1.02
CA TRP A 360 -4.66 -22.42 0.10
C TRP A 360 -5.06 -23.90 0.10
N TRP A 361 -5.62 -24.40 1.21
CA TRP A 361 -6.05 -25.80 1.38
C TRP A 361 -7.46 -26.12 0.86
N ALA A 362 -8.33 -25.13 0.73
CA ALA A 362 -9.65 -25.33 0.12
C ALA A 362 -9.56 -25.26 -1.40
N ASN A 363 -10.39 -26.03 -2.12
CA ASN A 363 -10.55 -26.01 -3.58
C ASN A 363 -11.24 -24.72 -4.07
N GLU A 364 -10.83 -23.57 -3.52
CA GLU A 364 -11.39 -22.26 -3.75
C GLU A 364 -10.33 -21.42 -4.45
N GLY A 365 -10.63 -20.96 -5.66
CA GLY A 365 -9.74 -20.13 -6.46
C GLY A 365 -9.69 -20.53 -7.94
N THR A 366 -9.14 -19.64 -8.76
CA THR A 366 -9.05 -19.85 -10.23
C THR A 366 -7.68 -20.31 -10.71
N GLY A 367 -6.72 -20.44 -9.80
CA GLY A 367 -5.35 -20.90 -10.10
C GLY A 367 -4.29 -19.82 -9.94
N THR A 368 -3.04 -20.25 -10.13
CA THR A 368 -1.86 -19.39 -10.19
C THR A 368 -1.40 -19.29 -11.64
N THR A 369 -1.45 -18.08 -12.17
CA THR A 369 -1.32 -17.70 -13.58
C THR A 369 -0.34 -16.51 -13.64
N GLY A 370 0.22 -16.13 -14.79
CA GLY A 370 1.18 -15.02 -14.84
C GLY A 370 2.65 -15.44 -14.76
N VAL A 371 3.53 -14.51 -14.40
CA VAL A 371 4.99 -14.64 -14.56
C VAL A 371 5.70 -14.47 -13.22
N PHE A 372 6.48 -15.48 -12.82
CA PHE A 372 7.20 -15.52 -11.55
C PHE A 372 8.69 -15.73 -11.83
N ILE A 373 9.53 -14.81 -11.36
CA ILE A 373 10.98 -14.82 -11.59
C ILE A 373 11.68 -14.63 -10.26
N ASN A 374 12.50 -15.60 -9.84
CA ASN A 374 13.24 -15.57 -8.58
C ASN A 374 12.35 -15.41 -7.34
N CYS A 375 11.11 -15.90 -7.38
CA CYS A 375 10.19 -15.82 -6.25
C CYS A 375 10.44 -16.94 -5.23
N LYS A 376 10.29 -16.63 -3.95
CA LYS A 376 10.35 -17.60 -2.85
C LYS A 376 8.99 -17.68 -2.15
N GLY A 377 8.44 -18.88 -2.04
CA GLY A 377 7.27 -19.20 -1.22
C GLY A 377 7.62 -20.19 -0.10
N GLY A 378 6.77 -20.27 0.92
CA GLY A 378 6.78 -21.33 1.93
C GLY A 378 5.94 -22.54 1.52
N ASP A 379 5.40 -23.25 2.51
CA ASP A 379 4.59 -24.45 2.27
C ASP A 379 3.29 -24.08 1.54
N SER A 380 2.80 -24.98 0.69
CA SER A 380 1.54 -24.83 -0.03
C SER A 380 1.46 -23.60 -0.94
N SER A 381 2.59 -23.12 -1.46
CA SER A 381 2.67 -21.92 -2.30
C SER A 381 2.47 -22.22 -3.79
N PHE A 382 2.24 -21.17 -4.59
CA PHE A 382 2.07 -21.28 -6.05
C PHE A 382 0.91 -22.22 -6.45
N GLY A 383 -0.26 -22.01 -5.85
CA GLY A 383 -1.50 -22.69 -6.27
C GLY A 383 -1.62 -24.15 -5.82
N SER A 384 -1.33 -24.47 -4.57
CA SER A 384 -1.25 -25.87 -4.07
C SER A 384 -2.45 -26.78 -4.36
N HIS A 385 -3.68 -26.29 -4.28
CA HIS A 385 -4.91 -27.09 -4.49
C HIS A 385 -5.66 -26.74 -5.78
N VAL A 386 -5.03 -25.92 -6.63
CA VAL A 386 -5.62 -25.41 -7.87
C VAL A 386 -4.64 -25.64 -9.02
N THR A 387 -4.95 -25.10 -10.20
CA THR A 387 -4.06 -25.19 -11.34
C THR A 387 -2.94 -24.15 -11.25
N ALA A 388 -1.68 -24.59 -11.32
CA ALA A 388 -0.51 -23.74 -11.53
C ALA A 388 -0.13 -23.75 -13.02
N TYR A 389 -0.53 -22.71 -13.76
CA TYR A 389 -0.40 -22.64 -15.23
C TYR A 389 0.35 -21.40 -15.78
N GLY A 390 1.07 -20.68 -14.92
CA GLY A 390 1.93 -19.56 -15.31
C GLY A 390 3.32 -19.95 -15.87
N THR A 391 4.20 -18.94 -15.97
CA THR A 391 5.64 -19.10 -16.24
C THR A 391 6.42 -18.89 -14.94
N PHE A 392 7.23 -19.86 -14.56
CA PHE A 392 8.00 -19.87 -13.31
C PHE A 392 9.48 -20.06 -13.65
N ILE A 393 10.32 -19.10 -13.26
CA ILE A 393 11.75 -19.11 -13.55
C ILE A 393 12.51 -18.92 -12.24
N ASN A 394 13.32 -19.90 -11.87
CA ASN A 394 14.12 -19.88 -10.63
C ASN A 394 13.27 -19.65 -9.37
N CYS A 395 12.05 -20.21 -9.34
CA CYS A 395 11.16 -20.13 -8.19
C CYS A 395 11.48 -21.23 -7.17
N ARG A 396 11.36 -20.91 -5.89
CA ARG A 396 11.61 -21.87 -4.79
C ARG A 396 10.41 -21.91 -3.85
N ALA A 397 9.99 -23.11 -3.50
CA ALA A 397 9.00 -23.33 -2.47
C ALA A 397 9.33 -24.60 -1.68
N THR A 398 8.69 -24.76 -0.53
CA THR A 398 8.82 -25.96 0.29
C THR A 398 7.74 -26.97 -0.10
N ASN A 399 7.08 -27.64 0.85
CA ASN A 399 6.18 -28.75 0.56
C ASN A 399 4.88 -28.29 -0.08
N TYR A 400 4.19 -29.23 -0.75
CA TYR A 400 2.83 -29.03 -1.29
C TYR A 400 2.70 -27.86 -2.26
N SER A 401 3.75 -27.50 -2.99
CA SER A 401 3.76 -26.30 -3.82
C SER A 401 3.58 -26.59 -5.31
N PHE A 402 3.31 -25.55 -6.10
CA PHE A 402 3.15 -25.65 -7.56
C PHE A 402 2.06 -26.66 -7.97
N GLY A 403 0.81 -26.45 -7.55
CA GLY A 403 -0.30 -27.31 -7.97
C GLY A 403 -0.38 -28.68 -7.30
N ALA A 404 0.26 -28.90 -6.14
CA ALA A 404 0.42 -30.21 -5.46
C ALA A 404 -0.77 -31.19 -5.49
N TYR A 405 -1.97 -30.72 -5.18
CA TYR A 405 -3.21 -31.52 -5.18
C TYR A 405 -4.09 -31.26 -6.40
N GLY A 406 -3.71 -30.29 -7.24
CA GLY A 406 -4.37 -29.91 -8.46
C GLY A 406 -3.57 -30.29 -9.70
N THR A 407 -3.32 -29.32 -10.57
CA THR A 407 -2.60 -29.52 -11.83
C THR A 407 -1.44 -28.54 -11.96
N ALA A 408 -0.24 -29.06 -12.21
CA ALA A 408 0.90 -28.26 -12.65
C ALA A 408 1.00 -28.30 -14.19
N SER A 409 0.46 -27.29 -14.86
CA SER A 409 0.37 -27.21 -16.33
C SER A 409 1.16 -26.05 -16.95
N GLY A 410 1.86 -25.26 -16.13
CA GLY A 410 2.66 -24.11 -16.58
C GLY A 410 4.01 -24.47 -17.23
N ASN A 411 4.83 -23.44 -17.40
CA ASN A 411 6.23 -23.56 -17.81
C ASN A 411 7.13 -23.31 -16.59
N PHE A 412 7.87 -24.33 -16.17
CA PHE A 412 8.74 -24.31 -14.99
C PHE A 412 10.19 -24.49 -15.44
N ASN A 413 11.03 -23.49 -15.15
CA ASN A 413 12.44 -23.46 -15.49
C ASN A 413 13.28 -23.22 -14.23
N ARG A 414 14.10 -24.21 -13.85
CA ARG A 414 14.96 -24.16 -12.64
C ARG A 414 14.18 -23.95 -11.36
N CYS A 415 12.99 -24.54 -11.25
CA CYS A 415 12.16 -24.43 -10.06
C CYS A 415 12.48 -25.53 -9.04
N ILE A 416 12.39 -25.20 -7.75
CA ILE A 416 12.62 -26.13 -6.64
C ILE A 416 11.35 -26.22 -5.79
N GLY A 417 10.85 -27.42 -5.61
CA GLY A 417 9.74 -27.73 -4.71
C GLY A 417 10.11 -28.84 -3.73
N GLY A 418 9.53 -28.79 -2.53
CA GLY A 418 9.62 -29.86 -1.54
C GLY A 418 8.66 -31.00 -1.83
N THR A 419 8.32 -31.75 -0.79
CA THR A 419 7.54 -32.99 -0.91
C THR A 419 6.14 -32.70 -1.46
N ARG A 420 5.67 -33.55 -2.38
CA ARG A 420 4.37 -33.45 -3.05
C ARG A 420 4.18 -32.23 -3.96
N SER A 421 5.26 -31.61 -4.43
CA SER A 421 5.17 -30.43 -5.30
C SER A 421 4.95 -30.78 -6.78
N PHE A 422 4.65 -29.78 -7.61
CA PHE A 422 4.48 -29.90 -9.06
C PHE A 422 3.37 -30.90 -9.43
N GLY A 423 2.16 -30.69 -8.93
CA GLY A 423 1.05 -31.61 -9.19
C GLY A 423 1.16 -32.94 -8.45
N GLY A 424 1.90 -33.02 -7.34
CA GLY A 424 2.19 -34.24 -6.58
C GLY A 424 1.00 -35.11 -6.13
N TYR A 425 0.84 -35.34 -4.82
CA TYR A 425 -0.07 -36.38 -4.29
C TYR A 425 -1.51 -36.21 -4.81
N GLY A 426 -1.97 -37.15 -5.64
CA GLY A 426 -3.28 -37.11 -6.28
C GLY A 426 -3.39 -36.22 -7.52
N GLY A 427 -2.41 -35.33 -7.77
CA GLY A 427 -2.44 -34.34 -8.84
C GLY A 427 -1.87 -34.81 -10.19
N THR A 428 -1.85 -33.86 -11.13
CA THR A 428 -1.36 -34.05 -12.50
C THR A 428 -0.24 -33.07 -12.84
N ALA A 429 0.84 -33.54 -13.47
CA ALA A 429 1.91 -32.70 -14.03
C ALA A 429 1.88 -32.74 -15.57
N SER A 430 1.20 -31.76 -16.17
CA SER A 430 0.98 -31.66 -17.63
C SER A 430 1.76 -30.54 -18.32
N GLY A 431 2.53 -29.76 -17.57
CA GLY A 431 3.29 -28.62 -18.08
C GLY A 431 4.62 -28.97 -18.75
N ILE A 432 5.46 -27.94 -18.90
CA ILE A 432 6.84 -28.04 -19.35
C ILE A 432 7.76 -27.81 -18.15
N PHE A 433 8.65 -28.75 -17.87
CA PHE A 433 9.55 -28.73 -16.73
C PHE A 433 10.99 -28.88 -17.23
N ILE A 434 11.83 -27.89 -16.93
CA ILE A 434 13.23 -27.82 -17.36
C ILE A 434 14.11 -27.53 -16.14
N ASP A 435 15.05 -28.42 -15.85
CA ASP A 435 15.99 -28.31 -14.73
C ASP A 435 15.29 -28.17 -13.36
N CYS A 436 14.11 -28.78 -13.20
CA CYS A 436 13.33 -28.71 -11.97
C CYS A 436 13.73 -29.78 -10.95
N ILE A 437 13.67 -29.43 -9.67
CA ILE A 437 14.02 -30.32 -8.55
C ILE A 437 12.80 -30.47 -7.65
N GLY A 438 12.39 -31.72 -7.42
CA GLY A 438 11.42 -32.12 -6.41
C GLY A 438 12.06 -33.10 -5.41
N THR A 439 11.47 -33.22 -4.22
CA THR A 439 11.75 -34.35 -3.31
C THR A 439 10.74 -35.48 -3.59
N ASP A 440 10.14 -36.09 -2.58
CA ASP A 440 9.24 -37.22 -2.76
C ASP A 440 7.86 -36.79 -3.29
N ASN A 441 7.22 -37.70 -4.02
CA ASN A 441 5.86 -37.57 -4.55
C ASN A 441 5.67 -36.35 -5.47
N CYS A 442 6.69 -36.00 -6.26
CA CYS A 442 6.67 -34.82 -7.12
C CYS A 442 6.29 -35.15 -8.57
N PHE A 443 5.95 -34.11 -9.34
CA PHE A 443 5.71 -34.21 -10.79
C PHE A 443 4.56 -35.16 -11.16
N GLY A 444 3.38 -34.93 -10.59
CA GLY A 444 2.18 -35.67 -10.98
C GLY A 444 2.08 -37.02 -10.28
N GLY A 445 1.60 -37.09 -9.03
CA GLY A 445 1.52 -38.36 -8.30
C GLY A 445 0.60 -39.40 -8.99
N THR A 446 -0.47 -38.91 -9.64
CA THR A 446 -1.43 -39.73 -10.39
C THR A 446 -1.09 -39.78 -11.87
N ALA A 447 -0.75 -38.65 -12.48
CA ALA A 447 -0.50 -38.56 -13.90
C ALA A 447 0.61 -37.56 -14.24
N ALA A 448 1.52 -37.96 -15.12
CA ALA A 448 2.61 -37.11 -15.62
C ALA A 448 2.62 -37.06 -17.17
N PRO A 449 1.63 -36.41 -17.82
CA PRO A 449 1.58 -36.29 -19.29
C PRO A 449 2.47 -35.18 -19.87
N GLY A 450 3.13 -34.38 -19.03
CA GLY A 450 3.92 -33.22 -19.45
C GLY A 450 5.23 -33.53 -20.18
N THR A 451 6.03 -32.48 -20.38
CA THR A 451 7.39 -32.58 -20.91
C THR A 451 8.40 -32.26 -19.81
N PHE A 452 9.33 -33.17 -19.57
CA PHE A 452 10.30 -33.10 -18.48
C PHE A 452 11.72 -33.22 -19.06
N THR A 453 12.57 -32.25 -18.76
CA THR A 453 13.96 -32.22 -19.21
C THR A 453 14.89 -31.89 -18.05
N ASN A 454 15.86 -32.77 -17.77
CA ASN A 454 16.84 -32.62 -16.69
C ASN A 454 16.19 -32.49 -15.28
N CYS A 455 15.03 -33.11 -15.07
CA CYS A 455 14.35 -33.03 -13.77
C CYS A 455 14.87 -34.10 -12.80
N ASN A 456 14.99 -33.74 -11.52
CA ASN A 456 15.35 -34.67 -10.44
C ASN A 456 14.21 -34.75 -9.42
N ALA A 457 13.87 -35.97 -8.99
CA ALA A 457 12.85 -36.21 -8.00
C ALA A 457 13.21 -37.34 -7.03
N GLY A 458 12.59 -37.31 -5.85
CA GLY A 458 12.64 -38.37 -4.86
C GLY A 458 11.66 -39.51 -5.15
N PHE A 459 11.38 -40.29 -4.11
CA PHE A 459 10.50 -41.46 -4.13
C PHE A 459 9.11 -41.15 -4.67
N TRP A 460 8.50 -42.05 -5.44
CA TRP A 460 7.11 -41.94 -5.92
C TRP A 460 6.80 -40.73 -6.82
N SER A 461 7.72 -40.39 -7.72
CA SER A 461 7.57 -39.23 -8.60
C SER A 461 7.25 -39.60 -10.06
N PHE A 462 6.79 -38.64 -10.85
CA PHE A 462 6.47 -38.80 -12.28
C PHE A 462 5.40 -39.88 -12.55
N GLY A 463 4.18 -39.67 -12.06
CA GLY A 463 3.04 -40.56 -12.32
C GLY A 463 3.09 -41.87 -11.54
N ALA A 464 3.88 -41.97 -10.47
CA ALA A 464 4.19 -43.23 -9.80
C ALA A 464 2.97 -44.08 -9.39
N GLY A 465 1.91 -43.43 -8.89
CA GLY A 465 0.67 -44.10 -8.50
C GLY A 465 -0.32 -44.32 -9.65
N GLY A 466 0.01 -43.87 -10.87
CA GLY A 466 -0.87 -43.98 -12.04
C GLY A 466 -0.07 -44.01 -13.34
N THR A 467 -0.22 -43.00 -14.21
CA THR A 467 0.31 -43.05 -15.58
C THR A 467 1.40 -42.02 -15.84
N ALA A 468 2.57 -42.47 -16.28
CA ALA A 468 3.64 -41.65 -16.82
C ALA A 468 3.57 -41.67 -18.36
N SER A 469 2.76 -40.79 -18.94
CA SER A 469 2.49 -40.72 -20.39
C SER A 469 3.25 -39.62 -21.13
N GLY A 470 4.01 -38.79 -20.41
CA GLY A 470 4.71 -37.64 -20.96
C GLY A 470 5.98 -37.96 -21.76
N THR A 471 6.75 -36.90 -22.02
CA THR A 471 8.08 -36.98 -22.61
C THR A 471 9.12 -36.66 -21.55
N PHE A 472 10.02 -37.60 -21.28
CA PHE A 472 11.03 -37.50 -20.23
C PHE A 472 12.42 -37.60 -20.85
N ASN A 473 13.21 -36.53 -20.71
CA ASN A 473 14.58 -36.45 -21.21
C ASN A 473 15.54 -36.21 -20.04
N ASN A 474 16.49 -37.11 -19.83
CA ASN A 474 17.54 -36.96 -18.81
C ASN A 474 16.98 -36.73 -17.39
N CYS A 475 15.89 -37.41 -17.04
CA CYS A 475 15.26 -37.26 -15.72
C CYS A 475 15.75 -38.34 -14.75
N THR A 476 15.88 -38.00 -13.47
CA THR A 476 16.34 -38.90 -12.41
C THR A 476 15.30 -39.05 -11.30
N VAL A 477 15.10 -40.29 -10.85
CA VAL A 477 14.27 -40.63 -9.69
C VAL A 477 15.03 -41.58 -8.76
N VAL A 478 14.80 -41.50 -7.45
CA VAL A 478 15.36 -42.46 -6.49
C VAL A 478 14.73 -43.84 -6.65
N ASP A 479 13.46 -44.02 -6.27
CA ASP A 479 12.74 -45.30 -6.37
C ASP A 479 11.26 -45.09 -6.72
N ASN A 480 10.62 -46.11 -7.28
CA ASN A 480 9.20 -46.12 -7.65
C ASN A 480 8.80 -44.92 -8.52
N GLY A 481 9.64 -44.56 -9.50
CA GLY A 481 9.38 -43.47 -10.44
C GLY A 481 8.65 -43.92 -11.70
N PHE A 482 8.20 -42.96 -12.50
CA PHE A 482 7.79 -43.17 -13.89
C PHE A 482 6.68 -44.22 -14.04
N GLY A 483 5.52 -44.02 -13.40
CA GLY A 483 4.39 -44.94 -13.54
C GLY A 483 4.59 -46.28 -12.84
N ALA A 484 5.37 -46.33 -11.75
CA ALA A 484 5.76 -47.55 -11.04
C ALA A 484 4.63 -48.55 -10.80
N TYR A 485 3.49 -48.09 -10.27
CA TYR A 485 2.31 -48.93 -9.96
C TYR A 485 1.22 -48.88 -11.03
N GLY A 486 1.48 -48.23 -12.17
CA GLY A 486 0.55 -48.14 -13.29
C GLY A 486 1.28 -48.23 -14.63
N ALA A 487 0.97 -47.32 -15.56
CA ALA A 487 1.50 -47.41 -16.93
C ALA A 487 2.67 -46.44 -17.15
N ALA A 488 3.83 -46.98 -17.51
CA ALA A 488 4.91 -46.24 -18.15
C ALA A 488 4.65 -46.18 -19.66
N SER A 489 3.76 -45.27 -20.09
CA SER A 489 3.23 -45.19 -21.46
C SER A 489 3.87 -44.10 -22.33
N GLY A 490 4.71 -43.24 -21.73
CA GLY A 490 5.34 -42.11 -22.39
C GLY A 490 6.57 -42.45 -23.23
N THR A 491 7.36 -41.42 -23.52
CA THR A 491 8.69 -41.55 -24.13
C THR A 491 9.76 -41.16 -23.13
N PHE A 492 10.67 -42.08 -22.83
CA PHE A 492 11.73 -41.90 -21.85
C PHE A 492 13.09 -41.99 -22.56
N ASN A 493 13.94 -41.00 -22.37
CA ASN A 493 15.22 -40.89 -23.05
C ASN A 493 16.31 -40.51 -22.04
N ARG A 494 17.25 -41.42 -21.81
CA ARG A 494 18.36 -41.26 -20.84
C ARG A 494 17.87 -41.00 -19.41
N CYS A 495 16.74 -41.58 -19.03
CA CYS A 495 16.22 -41.48 -17.67
C CYS A 495 16.88 -42.50 -16.74
N THR A 496 17.11 -42.13 -15.48
CA THR A 496 17.64 -43.01 -14.44
C THR A 496 16.63 -43.15 -13.30
N ALA A 497 16.39 -44.37 -12.84
CA ALA A 497 15.50 -44.62 -11.70
C ALA A 497 15.98 -45.81 -10.88
N GLY A 498 15.52 -45.97 -9.65
CA GLY A 498 15.75 -47.19 -8.85
C GLY A 498 14.62 -48.20 -8.95
N THR A 499 14.45 -48.94 -7.86
CA THR A 499 13.61 -50.13 -7.77
C THR A 499 12.17 -49.84 -8.17
N ASN A 500 11.52 -50.81 -8.84
CA ASN A 500 10.11 -50.80 -9.27
C ASN A 500 9.71 -49.65 -10.20
N SER A 501 10.66 -48.90 -10.74
CA SER A 501 10.35 -47.78 -11.63
C SER A 501 9.95 -48.25 -13.03
N PHE A 502 9.39 -47.34 -13.83
CA PHE A 502 8.95 -47.63 -15.21
C PHE A 502 7.91 -48.75 -15.27
N GLY A 503 6.84 -48.68 -14.46
CA GLY A 503 5.84 -49.76 -14.42
C GLY A 503 6.40 -51.08 -13.88
N GLY A 504 7.44 -51.02 -13.05
CA GLY A 504 8.13 -52.20 -12.52
C GLY A 504 7.53 -52.75 -11.22
N ALA A 505 6.63 -52.01 -10.56
CA ALA A 505 5.97 -52.48 -9.34
C ALA A 505 4.84 -53.47 -9.65
N THR A 506 4.29 -54.10 -8.62
CA THR A 506 3.13 -54.98 -8.75
C THR A 506 1.95 -54.23 -9.39
N GLY A 507 1.47 -54.75 -10.52
CA GLY A 507 0.39 -54.15 -11.31
C GLY A 507 0.84 -53.10 -12.33
N GLY A 508 2.12 -52.73 -12.33
CA GLY A 508 2.71 -51.83 -13.31
C GLY A 508 2.93 -52.48 -14.67
N THR A 509 2.96 -51.67 -15.73
CA THR A 509 3.24 -52.10 -17.10
C THR A 509 4.06 -51.08 -17.89
N ILE A 510 4.92 -51.57 -18.78
CA ILE A 510 5.63 -50.76 -19.78
C ILE A 510 4.87 -50.83 -21.09
N THR A 511 4.22 -49.75 -21.49
CA THR A 511 3.50 -49.62 -22.78
C THR A 511 4.10 -48.55 -23.70
N GLY A 512 5.03 -47.75 -23.15
CA GLY A 512 5.75 -46.67 -23.81
C GLY A 512 7.14 -47.06 -24.30
N LYS A 513 7.91 -46.06 -24.71
CA LYS A 513 9.23 -46.25 -25.34
C LYS A 513 10.34 -45.77 -24.43
N LEU A 514 11.25 -46.67 -24.07
CA LEU A 514 12.42 -46.36 -23.25
C LEU A 514 13.69 -46.46 -24.10
N PHE A 515 14.46 -45.37 -24.14
CA PHE A 515 15.70 -45.23 -24.90
C PHE A 515 16.83 -44.89 -23.94
N PHE A 516 17.86 -45.74 -23.89
CA PHE A 516 19.06 -45.50 -23.07
C PHE A 516 18.75 -45.25 -21.57
N CYS A 517 17.65 -45.82 -21.07
CA CYS A 517 17.25 -45.67 -19.67
C CYS A 517 18.05 -46.62 -18.77
N ARG A 518 18.21 -46.24 -17.49
CA ARG A 518 18.95 -47.01 -16.50
C ARG A 518 18.13 -47.28 -15.23
N LEU A 519 18.15 -48.51 -14.75
CA LEU A 519 17.78 -48.84 -13.38
C LEU A 519 19.04 -48.89 -12.50
N SER A 520 19.00 -48.31 -11.29
CA SER A 520 20.07 -48.47 -10.31
C SER A 520 19.99 -49.80 -9.55
N SER A 521 18.80 -50.42 -9.52
CA SER A 521 18.50 -51.71 -8.89
C SER A 521 17.32 -52.39 -9.60
N GLY A 522 17.27 -53.73 -9.52
CA GLY A 522 16.20 -54.53 -10.12
C GLY A 522 16.30 -54.73 -11.63
N THR A 523 15.25 -55.29 -12.24
CA THR A 523 15.16 -55.58 -13.67
C THR A 523 13.95 -54.88 -14.29
N PHE A 524 14.03 -54.52 -15.58
CA PHE A 524 12.86 -54.04 -16.31
C PHE A 524 11.81 -55.15 -16.44
N THR A 525 10.53 -54.79 -16.38
CA THR A 525 9.44 -55.70 -16.74
C THR A 525 9.38 -55.87 -18.26
N VAL A 526 8.76 -56.96 -18.72
CA VAL A 526 8.58 -57.19 -20.16
C VAL A 526 7.61 -56.15 -20.73
N PRO A 527 7.97 -55.39 -21.77
CA PRO A 527 7.06 -54.45 -22.41
C PRO A 527 5.81 -55.15 -22.95
N THR A 528 4.67 -54.46 -22.89
CA THR A 528 3.40 -54.94 -23.44
C THR A 528 2.88 -53.97 -24.51
N GLY A 529 2.08 -54.49 -25.44
CA GLY A 529 1.50 -53.67 -26.52
C GLY A 529 2.56 -52.99 -27.37
N SER A 530 2.51 -51.66 -27.43
CA SER A 530 3.48 -50.81 -28.17
C SER A 530 4.78 -50.52 -27.40
N GLY A 531 4.94 -51.11 -26.22
CA GLY A 531 6.09 -50.89 -25.36
C GLY A 531 7.40 -51.32 -26.03
N LYS A 532 8.48 -50.57 -25.82
CA LYS A 532 9.79 -50.86 -26.41
C LYS A 532 10.93 -50.48 -25.47
N LEU A 533 11.92 -51.37 -25.32
CA LEU A 533 13.20 -51.07 -24.67
C LEU A 533 14.28 -51.00 -25.75
N THR A 534 15.07 -49.93 -25.77
CA THR A 534 16.20 -49.79 -26.69
C THR A 534 17.44 -49.36 -25.92
N LEU A 535 18.42 -50.27 -25.85
CA LEU A 535 19.72 -50.03 -25.20
C LEU A 535 19.59 -49.55 -23.75
N CYS A 536 18.61 -50.08 -23.02
CA CYS A 536 18.42 -49.78 -21.60
C CYS A 536 19.33 -50.67 -20.74
N ILE A 537 19.72 -50.22 -19.55
CA ILE A 537 20.58 -50.98 -18.63
C ILE A 537 19.85 -51.19 -17.31
N ASP A 538 19.66 -52.43 -16.89
CA ASP A 538 19.01 -52.71 -15.61
C ASP A 538 19.98 -52.60 -14.41
N GLY A 539 19.47 -52.81 -13.20
CA GLY A 539 20.26 -52.75 -11.96
C GLY A 539 21.32 -53.83 -11.83
N ASN A 540 21.28 -54.88 -12.67
CA ASN A 540 22.29 -55.93 -12.75
C ASN A 540 23.33 -55.64 -13.84
N ASN A 541 23.28 -54.46 -14.46
CA ASN A 541 24.09 -54.04 -15.61
C ASN A 541 23.85 -54.86 -16.89
N SER A 542 22.69 -55.51 -17.03
CA SER A 542 22.31 -56.18 -18.27
C SER A 542 21.72 -55.19 -19.27
N ILE A 543 22.12 -55.31 -20.55
CA ILE A 543 21.56 -54.49 -21.64
C ILE A 543 20.25 -55.11 -22.12
N GLN A 544 19.18 -54.33 -22.09
CA GLN A 544 17.83 -54.70 -22.49
C GLN A 544 17.47 -54.04 -23.82
N THR A 545 17.10 -54.86 -24.81
CA THR A 545 16.60 -54.43 -26.12
C THR A 545 15.47 -55.36 -26.55
N THR A 546 14.23 -54.87 -26.47
CA THR A 546 13.00 -55.63 -26.72
C THR A 546 11.92 -54.77 -27.35
#